data_AF-B9Y8P3-F1
#
_entry.id   AF-B9Y8P3-F1
#
_cell.length_a   1.000
_cell.length_b   1.000
_cell.length_c   1.000
_cell.angle_alpha   90.00
_cell.angle_beta   90.00
_cell.angle_gamma   90.00
#
_symmetry.space_group_name_H-M   'P 1'
#
loop_
_entity.id
_entity.type
_entity.pdbx_description
1 polymer ?
#
loop_
_entity_poly.entity_id
_entity_poly.type
_entity_poly.pdbx_seq_one_letter_code
_entity_poly.pdbx_strand_id
1 'polypeptide(L)'
;MKNGIYIGKDSELGLTDSAAILFFRDPQHAWLESRLYAKREGQFFCIGVCRSVPALMELHQSSCRIDTVFLDRGRIRGSDLSMAPLVDTTFQLDEQEKELWVKLDAETIGPLALNESFLHDPCPDRRPAEAGHLGECLREWNRGVIWEHIQIEGEDHEIGCQINTDKHMLIFEISPRSVYCRAARFAAVNEGVVFDQNIRQGQASFMIPDNREAAQPLIIEKQSFGRETCVWNGKTVYWSVAAYDEDHIELHGCQGAVYSWSRPAAR
;
A
#
# COMPACT_ATOMS: atom_id res chain seq x y z
N MET A 1 17.38 -10.88 -7.14
CA MET A 1 16.61 -9.78 -6.53
C MET A 1 15.98 -10.27 -5.24
N LYS A 2 16.04 -9.46 -4.18
CA LYS A 2 15.43 -9.81 -2.89
C LYS A 2 13.99 -9.32 -2.86
N ASN A 3 13.10 -10.08 -2.22
CA ASN A 3 11.80 -9.52 -1.85
C ASN A 3 12.02 -8.44 -0.80
N GLY A 4 11.25 -7.36 -0.88
CA GLY A 4 11.53 -6.18 -0.08
C GLY A 4 10.72 -4.95 -0.45
N ILE A 5 10.93 -3.91 0.35
CA ILE A 5 10.49 -2.55 0.07
C ILE A 5 11.69 -1.75 -0.41
N TYR A 6 11.57 -1.15 -1.58
CA TYR A 6 12.58 -0.32 -2.21
C TYR A 6 12.06 1.10 -2.34
N ILE A 7 12.87 2.08 -1.97
CA ILE A 7 12.45 3.48 -1.84
C ILE A 7 13.36 4.37 -2.67
N GLY A 8 12.76 5.16 -3.56
CA GLY A 8 13.40 6.22 -4.31
C GLY A 8 12.89 7.60 -3.89
N LYS A 9 13.40 8.67 -4.52
CA LYS A 9 12.89 10.04 -4.30
C LYS A 9 11.48 10.21 -4.88
N ASP A 10 11.29 9.68 -6.08
CA ASP A 10 10.09 9.83 -6.90
C ASP A 10 9.35 8.50 -7.08
N SER A 11 9.69 7.48 -6.28
CA SER A 11 9.13 6.13 -6.41
C SER A 11 9.20 5.28 -5.13
N GLU A 12 8.38 4.23 -5.09
CA GLU A 12 8.38 3.17 -4.08
C GLU A 12 7.95 1.85 -4.72
N LEU A 13 8.66 0.76 -4.42
CA LEU A 13 8.36 -0.57 -4.92
C LEU A 13 8.26 -1.55 -3.75
N GLY A 14 7.09 -2.17 -3.57
CA GLY A 14 6.96 -3.41 -2.82
C GLY A 14 7.10 -4.59 -3.77
N LEU A 15 8.03 -5.50 -3.50
CA LEU A 15 8.27 -6.70 -4.31
C LEU A 15 8.21 -7.94 -3.41
N THR A 16 7.36 -8.89 -3.76
CA THR A 16 7.18 -10.15 -3.02
C THR A 16 7.30 -11.37 -3.94
N ASP A 17 7.04 -12.57 -3.43
CA ASP A 17 7.02 -13.79 -4.25
C ASP A 17 5.83 -13.83 -5.21
N SER A 18 4.74 -13.14 -4.88
CA SER A 18 3.44 -13.25 -5.54
C SER A 18 2.91 -11.93 -6.12
N ALA A 19 3.31 -10.78 -5.55
CA ALA A 19 2.83 -9.46 -5.96
C ALA A 19 3.98 -8.44 -6.07
N ALA A 20 3.76 -7.40 -6.87
CA ALA A 20 4.53 -6.18 -6.79
C ALA A 20 3.62 -4.95 -6.90
N ILE A 21 3.87 -3.93 -6.08
CA ILE A 21 3.17 -2.65 -6.16
C ILE A 21 4.23 -1.58 -6.39
N LEU A 22 4.14 -0.89 -7.52
CA LEU A 22 5.04 0.18 -7.91
C LEU A 22 4.28 1.51 -7.87
N PHE A 23 4.76 2.45 -7.08
CA PHE A 23 4.34 3.84 -7.08
C PHE A 23 5.45 4.69 -7.69
N PHE A 24 5.11 5.63 -8.56
CA PHE A 24 6.07 6.60 -9.07
C PHE A 24 5.41 7.87 -9.58
N ARG A 25 6.10 9.01 -9.46
CA ARG A 25 5.70 10.23 -10.16
C ARG A 25 6.62 10.49 -11.35
N ASP A 26 6.03 10.98 -12.43
CA ASP A 26 6.77 11.49 -13.57
C ASP A 26 6.84 13.02 -13.48
N PRO A 27 8.02 13.60 -13.24
CA PRO A 27 8.19 15.05 -13.17
C PRO A 27 7.93 15.76 -14.51
N GLN A 28 8.11 15.08 -15.65
CA GLN A 28 7.94 15.67 -16.98
C GLN A 28 6.46 15.81 -17.34
N HIS A 29 5.67 14.77 -17.08
CA HIS A 29 4.24 14.75 -17.38
C HIS A 29 3.37 15.20 -16.21
N ALA A 30 3.97 15.45 -15.05
CA ALA A 30 3.31 15.85 -13.81
C ALA A 30 2.17 14.90 -13.43
N TRP A 31 2.38 13.58 -13.53
CA TRP A 31 1.44 12.57 -13.05
C TRP A 31 2.04 11.72 -11.93
N LEU A 32 1.18 11.15 -11.10
CA LEU A 32 1.51 10.11 -10.13
C LEU A 32 0.81 8.84 -10.59
N GLU A 33 1.55 7.74 -10.66
CA GLU A 33 1.07 6.45 -11.12
C GLU A 33 1.36 5.35 -10.11
N SER A 34 0.36 4.51 -9.90
CA SER A 34 0.49 3.24 -9.19
C SER A 34 0.23 2.10 -10.17
N ARG A 35 1.03 1.05 -10.10
CA ARG A 35 0.82 -0.20 -10.84
C ARG A 35 0.84 -1.39 -9.89
N LEU A 36 -0.16 -2.25 -10.02
CA LEU A 36 -0.22 -3.55 -9.35
C LEU A 36 0.17 -4.63 -10.35
N TYR A 37 1.09 -5.50 -9.93
CA TYR A 37 1.53 -6.66 -10.69
C TYR A 37 1.24 -7.94 -9.91
N ALA A 38 0.73 -8.95 -10.62
CA ALA A 38 0.57 -10.30 -10.12
C ALA A 38 1.57 -11.23 -10.81
N LYS A 39 2.15 -12.17 -10.06
CA LYS A 39 3.05 -13.17 -10.64
C LYS A 39 2.27 -14.33 -11.25
N ARG A 40 2.54 -14.64 -12.51
CA ARG A 40 1.98 -15.77 -13.25
C ARG A 40 3.12 -16.46 -14.00
N GLU A 41 3.21 -17.78 -13.92
CA GLU A 41 4.23 -18.56 -14.66
C GLU A 41 5.69 -18.06 -14.46
N GLY A 42 5.99 -17.51 -13.28
CA GLY A 42 7.33 -17.01 -12.94
C GLY A 42 7.61 -15.56 -13.33
N GLN A 43 6.68 -14.87 -13.99
CA GLN A 43 6.81 -13.48 -14.43
C GLN A 43 5.71 -12.59 -13.84
N PHE A 44 6.02 -11.31 -13.61
CA PHE A 44 5.05 -10.32 -13.13
C PHE A 44 4.33 -9.64 -14.28
N PHE A 45 3.01 -9.62 -14.22
CA PHE A 45 2.14 -8.98 -15.20
C PHE A 45 1.31 -7.88 -14.53
N CYS A 46 1.24 -6.73 -15.17
CA CYS A 46 0.45 -5.60 -14.70
C CYS A 46 -1.04 -5.94 -14.78
N ILE A 47 -1.74 -5.87 -13.66
CA ILE A 47 -3.18 -6.16 -13.58
C ILE A 47 -4.00 -4.94 -13.17
N GLY A 48 -3.35 -3.85 -12.77
CA GLY A 48 -4.03 -2.62 -12.39
C GLY A 48 -3.11 -1.41 -12.51
N VAL A 49 -3.67 -0.29 -12.98
CA VAL A 49 -3.01 1.01 -13.06
C VAL A 49 -3.96 2.07 -12.51
N CYS A 50 -3.43 2.95 -11.66
CA CYS A 50 -4.10 4.16 -11.19
C CYS A 50 -3.19 5.36 -11.46
N ARG A 51 -3.69 6.33 -12.22
CA ARG A 51 -2.95 7.54 -12.58
C ARG A 51 -3.71 8.77 -12.11
N SER A 52 -3.05 9.63 -11.34
CA SER A 52 -3.59 10.91 -10.89
C SER A 52 -2.84 12.07 -11.53
N VAL A 53 -3.58 13.05 -12.04
CA VAL A 53 -3.04 14.24 -12.69
C VAL A 53 -3.71 15.50 -12.11
N PRO A 54 -2.94 16.51 -11.66
CA PRO A 54 -1.47 16.53 -11.59
C PRO A 54 -0.92 15.70 -10.41
N ALA A 55 0.38 15.45 -10.40
CA ALA A 55 1.15 14.90 -9.28
C ALA A 55 1.26 15.95 -8.17
N LEU A 56 0.30 15.93 -7.24
CA LEU A 56 0.32 16.84 -6.10
C LEU A 56 1.37 16.39 -5.07
N MET A 57 1.95 17.36 -4.36
CA MET A 57 2.97 17.11 -3.33
C MET A 57 2.49 17.37 -1.90
N GLU A 58 1.26 17.87 -1.75
CA GLU A 58 0.69 18.25 -0.46
C GLU A 58 -0.68 17.60 -0.28
N LEU A 59 -0.96 17.24 0.97
CA LEU A 59 -2.27 16.75 1.38
C LEU A 59 -3.29 17.91 1.35
N HIS A 60 -4.54 17.62 0.98
CA HIS A 60 -5.67 18.57 0.92
C HIS A 60 -5.65 19.62 -0.20
N GLN A 61 -4.76 19.52 -1.19
CA GLN A 61 -4.91 20.27 -2.43
C GLN A 61 -6.06 19.69 -3.27
N SER A 62 -6.92 20.56 -3.81
CA SER A 62 -8.14 20.15 -4.52
C SER A 62 -7.92 19.96 -6.02
N SER A 63 -8.64 18.96 -6.55
CA SER A 63 -8.72 18.52 -7.95
C SER A 63 -7.50 17.74 -8.46
N CYS A 64 -7.67 16.42 -8.51
CA CYS A 64 -6.89 15.57 -9.40
C CYS A 64 -7.88 14.80 -10.27
N ARG A 65 -7.58 14.67 -11.56
CA ARG A 65 -8.21 13.64 -12.39
C ARG A 65 -7.58 12.32 -12.02
N ILE A 66 -8.40 11.29 -11.76
CA ILE A 66 -7.93 9.94 -11.49
C ILE A 66 -8.44 9.03 -12.59
N ASP A 67 -7.50 8.53 -13.37
CA ASP A 67 -7.71 7.58 -14.44
C ASP A 67 -7.31 6.19 -13.93
N THR A 68 -8.10 5.18 -14.26
CA THR A 68 -7.85 3.80 -13.83
C THR A 68 -8.03 2.83 -14.97
N VAL A 69 -7.27 1.74 -14.92
CA VAL A 69 -7.53 0.53 -15.69
C VAL A 69 -7.13 -0.70 -14.88
N PHE A 70 -7.91 -1.77 -14.91
CA PHE A 70 -7.64 -2.99 -14.16
C PHE A 70 -8.27 -4.21 -14.83
N LEU A 71 -7.69 -5.38 -14.56
CA LEU A 71 -8.13 -6.66 -15.07
C LEU A 71 -9.12 -7.29 -14.08
N ASP A 72 -10.40 -7.34 -14.45
CA ASP A 72 -11.45 -8.02 -13.70
C ASP A 72 -11.91 -9.26 -14.46
N ARG A 73 -11.60 -10.45 -13.93
CA ARG A 73 -12.03 -11.74 -14.48
C ARG A 73 -11.79 -11.87 -15.99
N GLY A 74 -10.58 -11.46 -16.42
CA GLY A 74 -10.16 -11.53 -17.82
C GLY A 74 -10.68 -10.38 -18.70
N ARG A 75 -11.37 -9.39 -18.13
CA ARG A 75 -11.85 -8.20 -18.85
C ARG A 75 -11.18 -6.95 -18.32
N ILE A 76 -10.71 -6.11 -19.23
CA ILE A 76 -10.17 -4.81 -18.89
C ILE A 76 -11.33 -3.85 -18.57
N ARG A 77 -11.27 -3.20 -17.41
CA ARG A 77 -12.23 -2.19 -16.94
C ARG A 77 -11.48 -0.96 -16.44
N GLY A 78 -12.16 0.17 -16.32
CA GLY A 78 -11.54 1.39 -15.81
C GLY A 78 -12.27 2.66 -16.22
N SER A 79 -11.81 3.79 -15.71
CA SER A 79 -12.30 5.12 -16.09
C SER A 79 -11.68 5.65 -17.38
N ASP A 80 -10.49 5.17 -17.77
CA ASP A 80 -9.82 5.55 -19.02
C ASP A 80 -9.19 4.32 -19.70
N LEU A 81 -9.87 3.83 -20.75
CA LEU A 81 -9.42 2.67 -21.52
C LEU A 81 -8.24 2.97 -22.44
N SER A 82 -7.81 4.23 -22.60
CA SER A 82 -6.57 4.54 -23.32
C SER A 82 -5.33 3.95 -22.62
N MET A 83 -5.43 3.68 -21.32
CA MET A 83 -4.38 3.01 -20.53
C MET A 83 -4.40 1.48 -20.64
N ALA A 84 -5.39 0.88 -21.31
CA ALA A 84 -5.49 -0.58 -21.49
C ALA A 84 -4.20 -1.27 -22.00
N PRO A 85 -3.38 -0.66 -22.88
CA PRO A 85 -2.10 -1.26 -23.29
C PRO A 85 -1.08 -1.46 -22.16
N LEU A 86 -1.29 -0.84 -20.98
CA LEU A 86 -0.44 -1.04 -19.80
C LEU A 86 -0.77 -2.33 -19.04
N VAL A 87 -1.98 -2.90 -19.22
CA VAL A 87 -2.36 -4.18 -18.62
C VAL A 87 -1.62 -5.31 -19.36
N ASP A 88 -1.25 -6.36 -18.63
CA ASP A 88 -0.41 -7.48 -19.07
C ASP A 88 1.02 -7.09 -19.51
N THR A 89 1.43 -5.84 -19.33
CA THR A 89 2.85 -5.45 -19.45
C THR A 89 3.66 -6.01 -18.28
N THR A 90 4.97 -6.11 -18.49
CA THR A 90 5.91 -6.65 -17.49
C THR A 90 6.93 -5.57 -17.14
N PHE A 91 7.77 -5.83 -16.15
CA PHE A 91 8.91 -4.96 -15.86
C PHE A 91 10.19 -5.78 -15.75
N GLN A 92 11.32 -5.12 -15.94
CA GLN A 92 12.64 -5.68 -15.66
C GLN A 92 13.28 -4.94 -14.49
N LEU A 93 14.06 -5.67 -13.72
CA LEU A 93 14.84 -5.13 -12.61
C LEU A 93 16.30 -5.09 -13.02
N ASP A 94 16.91 -3.91 -12.91
CA ASP A 94 18.32 -3.68 -13.18
C ASP A 94 19.00 -3.21 -11.90
N GLU A 95 19.81 -4.08 -11.31
CA GLU A 95 20.54 -3.80 -10.06
C GLU A 95 21.94 -3.30 -10.41
N GLN A 96 22.24 -2.08 -9.99
CA GLN A 96 23.54 -1.43 -10.18
C GLN A 96 24.10 -1.07 -8.80
N GLU A 97 25.15 -1.79 -8.38
CA GLU A 97 25.75 -1.70 -7.05
C GLU A 97 24.77 -1.97 -5.89
N LYS A 98 24.12 -0.93 -5.36
CA LYS A 98 23.14 -0.97 -4.26
C LYS A 98 21.81 -0.30 -4.62
N GLU A 99 21.69 0.13 -5.87
CA GLU A 99 20.53 0.81 -6.40
C GLU A 99 19.81 -0.11 -7.37
N LEU A 100 18.49 -0.03 -7.35
CA LEU A 100 17.58 -0.74 -8.22
C LEU A 100 16.94 0.23 -9.20
N TRP A 101 16.88 -0.16 -10.46
CA TRP A 101 16.11 0.49 -11.49
C TRP A 101 15.01 -0.45 -12.00
N VAL A 102 13.79 0.05 -12.10
CA VAL A 102 12.65 -0.67 -12.70
C VAL A 102 12.48 -0.18 -14.13
N LYS A 103 12.72 -1.07 -15.11
CA LYS A 103 12.54 -0.78 -16.53
C LYS A 103 11.15 -1.22 -16.96
N LEU A 104 10.36 -0.23 -17.37
CA LEU A 104 9.05 -0.38 -18.01
C LEU A 104 9.22 -0.15 -19.52
N ASP A 105 8.18 -0.40 -20.32
CA ASP A 105 8.27 -0.29 -21.78
C ASP A 105 8.67 1.11 -22.28
N ALA A 106 8.18 2.16 -21.60
CA ALA A 106 8.41 3.56 -21.99
C ALA A 106 9.25 4.36 -20.98
N GLU A 107 9.52 3.78 -19.81
CA GLU A 107 10.00 4.52 -18.64
C GLU A 107 11.05 3.69 -17.89
N THR A 108 11.98 4.37 -17.22
CA THR A 108 12.93 3.73 -16.31
C THR A 108 12.84 4.46 -14.97
N ILE A 109 12.41 3.74 -13.94
CA ILE A 109 12.11 4.29 -12.62
C ILE A 109 13.26 3.98 -11.67
N GLY A 110 13.79 5.01 -11.01
CA GLY A 110 14.86 4.87 -10.04
C GLY A 110 15.75 6.10 -9.93
N PRO A 111 16.85 5.99 -9.16
CA PRO A 111 17.26 4.80 -8.40
C PRO A 111 16.37 4.57 -7.17
N LEU A 112 16.18 3.29 -6.80
CA LEU A 112 15.56 2.88 -5.54
C LEU A 112 16.58 2.14 -4.66
N ALA A 113 16.59 2.41 -3.37
CA ALA A 113 17.41 1.71 -2.39
C ALA A 113 16.57 0.70 -1.61
N LEU A 114 17.13 -0.48 -1.32
CA LEU A 114 16.50 -1.49 -0.47
C LEU A 114 16.38 -0.99 0.97
N ASN A 115 15.15 -0.89 1.48
CA ASN A 115 14.85 -0.43 2.84
C ASN A 115 14.50 -1.57 3.80
N GLU A 116 13.73 -2.55 3.32
CA GLU A 116 13.41 -3.78 4.04
C GLU A 116 13.55 -4.97 3.11
N SER A 117 14.03 -6.10 3.62
CA SER A 117 14.13 -7.35 2.86
C SER A 117 13.54 -8.51 3.62
N PHE A 118 12.89 -9.42 2.90
CA PHE A 118 12.34 -10.65 3.44
C PHE A 118 12.65 -11.82 2.49
N LEU A 119 12.74 -13.04 3.04
CA LEU A 119 13.10 -14.23 2.26
C LEU A 119 11.95 -14.73 1.39
N HIS A 120 10.74 -14.70 1.95
CA HIS A 120 9.49 -15.11 1.34
C HIS A 120 8.41 -14.09 1.66
N ASP A 121 7.25 -14.22 1.02
CA ASP A 121 6.04 -13.48 1.40
C ASP A 121 5.91 -13.42 2.94
N PRO A 122 5.76 -12.22 3.54
CA PRO A 122 5.69 -12.10 4.99
C PRO A 122 4.54 -12.94 5.55
N CYS A 123 4.82 -13.70 6.61
CA CYS A 123 3.84 -14.57 7.25
C CYS A 123 3.50 -14.00 8.63
N PRO A 124 2.21 -13.77 8.95
CA PRO A 124 1.82 -13.21 10.23
C PRO A 124 1.94 -14.25 11.35
N ASP A 125 2.36 -13.83 12.54
CA ASP A 125 2.29 -14.65 13.76
C ASP A 125 0.81 -14.80 14.21
N ARG A 126 0.53 -15.85 14.97
CA ARG A 126 -0.80 -16.27 15.44
C ARG A 126 -0.93 -16.19 16.95
N ARG A 127 -0.09 -15.39 17.62
CA ARG A 127 -0.24 -15.14 19.05
C ARG A 127 -1.63 -14.53 19.32
N PRO A 128 -2.37 -15.00 20.35
CA PRO A 128 -3.60 -14.34 20.77
C PRO A 128 -3.34 -12.95 21.33
N ALA A 129 -4.30 -12.05 21.16
CA ALA A 129 -4.20 -10.70 21.69
C ALA A 129 -4.46 -10.66 23.21
N GLU A 130 -3.60 -9.92 23.92
CA GLU A 130 -3.77 -9.58 25.33
C GLU A 130 -3.11 -8.22 25.62
N ALA A 131 -3.52 -7.56 26.70
CA ALA A 131 -3.17 -6.17 27.02
C ALA A 131 -1.67 -5.82 26.92
N GLY A 132 -0.79 -6.79 27.20
CA GLY A 132 0.66 -6.59 27.23
C GLY A 132 1.31 -6.45 25.85
N HIS A 133 0.68 -6.96 24.79
CA HIS A 133 1.31 -7.12 23.48
C HIS A 133 0.33 -6.97 22.31
N LEU A 134 -0.69 -6.13 22.49
CA LEU A 134 -1.56 -5.70 21.40
C LEU A 134 -0.77 -5.08 20.25
N GLY A 135 0.27 -4.30 20.51
CA GLY A 135 1.11 -3.72 19.47
C GLY A 135 1.87 -4.77 18.66
N GLU A 136 2.32 -5.85 19.30
CA GLU A 136 2.91 -6.99 18.59
C GLU A 136 1.85 -7.69 17.75
N CYS A 137 0.67 -7.97 18.29
CA CYS A 137 -0.42 -8.62 17.57
C CYS A 137 -0.87 -7.78 16.36
N LEU A 138 -1.03 -6.47 16.52
CA LEU A 138 -1.34 -5.53 15.45
C LEU A 138 -0.27 -5.59 14.34
N ARG A 139 1.01 -5.48 14.70
CA ARG A 139 2.11 -5.57 13.72
C ARG A 139 2.12 -6.91 13.00
N GLU A 140 1.95 -8.00 13.75
CA GLU A 140 2.04 -9.36 13.25
C GLU A 140 0.84 -9.74 12.38
N TRP A 141 -0.39 -9.51 12.84
CA TRP A 141 -1.61 -9.90 12.13
C TRP A 141 -1.82 -9.12 10.84
N ASN A 142 -1.32 -7.88 10.76
CA ASN A 142 -1.37 -7.07 9.55
C ASN A 142 -0.36 -7.50 8.47
N ARG A 143 0.71 -8.20 8.86
CA ARG A 143 1.85 -8.48 7.99
C ARG A 143 1.53 -9.57 6.95
N GLY A 144 1.91 -9.32 5.70
CA GLY A 144 1.74 -10.27 4.60
C GLY A 144 1.33 -9.65 3.29
N VAL A 145 1.05 -10.53 2.33
CA VAL A 145 0.40 -10.20 1.06
C VAL A 145 -1.08 -10.58 1.19
N ILE A 146 -1.96 -9.60 1.05
CA ILE A 146 -3.41 -9.77 1.18
C ILE A 146 -4.05 -9.38 -0.15
N TRP A 147 -4.66 -10.34 -0.83
CA TRP A 147 -5.47 -10.07 -2.02
C TRP A 147 -6.87 -9.69 -1.58
N GLU A 148 -7.35 -8.55 -2.07
CA GLU A 148 -8.61 -7.95 -1.66
C GLU A 148 -9.71 -8.30 -2.65
N HIS A 149 -10.84 -8.75 -2.13
CA HIS A 149 -11.96 -9.24 -2.91
C HIS A 149 -13.28 -8.60 -2.46
N ILE A 150 -14.19 -8.36 -3.40
CA ILE A 150 -15.56 -7.93 -3.12
C ILE A 150 -16.58 -8.81 -3.83
N GLN A 151 -17.73 -8.97 -3.20
CA GLN A 151 -18.87 -9.68 -3.79
C GLN A 151 -19.76 -8.69 -4.55
N ILE A 152 -19.90 -8.87 -5.86
CA ILE A 152 -20.82 -8.10 -6.71
C ILE A 152 -21.76 -9.10 -7.36
N GLU A 153 -23.07 -8.96 -7.13
CA GLU A 153 -24.09 -9.83 -7.74
C GLU A 153 -23.87 -11.34 -7.50
N GLY A 154 -23.23 -11.69 -6.37
CA GLY A 154 -22.91 -13.08 -6.00
C GLY A 154 -21.65 -13.64 -6.67
N GLU A 155 -20.90 -12.82 -7.39
CA GLU A 155 -19.60 -13.17 -7.96
C GLU A 155 -18.47 -12.52 -7.17
N ASP A 156 -17.36 -13.24 -7.08
CA ASP A 156 -16.15 -12.79 -6.41
C ASP A 156 -15.25 -12.00 -7.37
N HIS A 157 -14.87 -10.80 -6.97
CA HIS A 157 -14.05 -9.88 -7.76
C HIS A 157 -12.80 -9.47 -6.98
N GLU A 158 -11.62 -9.85 -7.49
CA GLU A 158 -10.35 -9.33 -7.02
C GLU A 158 -10.25 -7.84 -7.38
N ILE A 159 -10.07 -6.98 -6.37
CA ILE A 159 -10.02 -5.53 -6.52
C ILE A 159 -8.64 -4.96 -6.24
N GLY A 160 -7.72 -5.76 -5.71
CA GLY A 160 -6.46 -5.20 -5.26
C GLY A 160 -5.59 -6.14 -4.45
N CYS A 161 -4.52 -5.56 -3.94
CA CYS A 161 -3.54 -6.23 -3.11
C CYS A 161 -2.95 -5.27 -2.09
N GLN A 162 -2.62 -5.79 -0.92
CA GLN A 162 -1.84 -5.13 0.11
C GLN A 162 -0.52 -5.88 0.31
N ILE A 163 0.57 -5.12 0.49
CA ILE A 163 1.87 -5.63 0.91
C ILE A 163 2.22 -4.92 2.22
N ASN A 164 2.12 -5.66 3.31
CA ASN A 164 2.34 -5.15 4.67
C ASN A 164 3.58 -5.81 5.30
N THR A 165 4.47 -4.98 5.83
CA THR A 165 5.73 -5.37 6.47
C THR A 165 5.77 -4.86 7.91
N ASP A 166 6.93 -4.98 8.57
CA ASP A 166 7.12 -4.41 9.91
C ASP A 166 7.09 -2.88 9.94
N LYS A 167 7.40 -2.23 8.81
CA LYS A 167 7.52 -0.77 8.73
C LYS A 167 6.69 -0.12 7.64
N HIS A 168 6.07 -0.87 6.73
CA HIS A 168 5.34 -0.32 5.59
C HIS A 168 3.99 -1.00 5.39
N MET A 169 3.02 -0.22 4.92
CA MET A 169 1.75 -0.68 4.38
C MET A 169 1.59 -0.11 2.98
N LEU A 170 1.64 -0.99 1.97
CA LEU A 170 1.38 -0.65 0.59
C LEU A 170 0.02 -1.25 0.21
N ILE A 171 -0.86 -0.43 -0.36
CA ILE A 171 -2.20 -0.83 -0.78
C ILE A 171 -2.41 -0.36 -2.21
N PHE A 172 -2.95 -1.24 -3.02
CA PHE A 172 -3.51 -0.93 -4.32
C PHE A 172 -4.89 -1.56 -4.41
N GLU A 173 -5.94 -0.75 -4.42
CA GLU A 173 -7.32 -1.21 -4.53
C GLU A 173 -8.10 -0.34 -5.53
N ILE A 174 -8.72 -0.97 -6.52
CA ILE A 174 -9.63 -0.35 -7.47
C ILE A 174 -10.92 -1.15 -7.49
N SER A 175 -12.02 -0.48 -7.18
CA SER A 175 -13.37 -1.02 -7.26
C SER A 175 -14.28 -0.07 -8.05
N PRO A 176 -15.49 -0.50 -8.45
CA PRO A 176 -16.42 0.39 -9.16
C PRO A 176 -16.78 1.69 -8.44
N ARG A 177 -16.58 1.77 -7.12
CA ARG A 177 -16.98 2.92 -6.28
C ARG A 177 -15.82 3.63 -5.60
N SER A 178 -14.61 3.08 -5.63
CA SER A 178 -13.49 3.59 -4.87
C SER A 178 -12.16 3.26 -5.55
N VAL A 179 -11.28 4.25 -5.54
CA VAL A 179 -9.86 4.09 -5.82
C VAL A 179 -9.13 4.37 -4.52
N TYR A 180 -8.31 3.42 -4.09
CA TYR A 180 -7.50 3.56 -2.89
C TYR A 180 -6.13 2.94 -3.12
N CYS A 181 -5.18 3.78 -3.53
CA CYS A 181 -3.77 3.42 -3.60
C CYS A 181 -3.01 4.21 -2.54
N ARG A 182 -2.13 3.55 -1.78
CA ARG A 182 -1.44 4.17 -0.65
C ARG A 182 -0.13 3.47 -0.37
N ALA A 183 0.91 4.24 -0.13
CA ALA A 183 2.10 3.78 0.58
C ALA A 183 2.22 4.59 1.88
N ALA A 184 2.47 3.89 2.97
CA ALA A 184 2.68 4.51 4.26
C ALA A 184 3.76 3.79 5.07
N ARG A 185 4.56 4.58 5.80
CA ARG A 185 5.30 4.05 6.95
C ARG A 185 4.32 3.67 8.04
N PHE A 186 4.62 2.59 8.76
CA PHE A 186 3.74 1.95 9.72
C PHE A 186 4.48 1.61 11.00
N ALA A 187 3.80 1.77 12.13
CA ALA A 187 4.19 1.18 13.39
C ALA A 187 2.96 0.83 14.23
N ALA A 188 3.12 -0.16 15.10
CA ALA A 188 2.09 -0.57 16.05
C ALA A 188 2.63 -0.52 17.48
N VAL A 189 1.78 -0.10 18.40
CA VAL A 189 2.00 -0.08 19.85
C VAL A 189 0.72 -0.54 20.55
N ASN A 190 0.75 -0.76 21.87
CA ASN A 190 -0.43 -1.27 22.58
C ASN A 190 -1.62 -0.30 22.56
N GLU A 191 -1.35 0.99 22.36
CA GLU A 191 -2.37 2.03 22.19
C GLU A 191 -3.06 1.98 20.81
N GLY A 192 -2.46 1.34 19.80
CA GLY A 192 -2.99 1.26 18.44
C GLY A 192 -1.92 1.29 17.35
N VAL A 193 -2.31 1.70 16.16
CA VAL A 193 -1.42 1.84 15.00
C VAL A 193 -1.24 3.29 14.59
N VAL A 194 -0.02 3.63 14.21
CA VAL A 194 0.35 4.93 13.66
C VAL A 194 0.96 4.74 12.29
N PHE A 195 0.58 5.60 11.34
CA PHE A 195 1.17 5.57 10.01
C PHE A 195 1.27 6.95 9.37
N ASP A 196 2.33 7.14 8.59
CA ASP A 196 2.58 8.33 7.79
C ASP A 196 2.35 8.02 6.33
N GLN A 197 1.35 8.65 5.74
CA GLN A 197 1.05 8.49 4.31
C GLN A 197 2.04 9.33 3.49
N ASN A 198 2.98 8.65 2.82
CA ASN A 198 3.90 9.28 1.90
C ASN A 198 3.35 9.34 0.47
N ILE A 199 2.48 8.38 0.10
CA ILE A 199 1.78 8.35 -1.18
C ILE A 199 0.30 8.03 -0.94
N ARG A 200 -0.60 8.73 -1.64
CA ARG A 200 -2.04 8.43 -1.67
C ARG A 200 -2.61 8.74 -3.04
N GLN A 201 -3.57 7.94 -3.51
CA GLN A 201 -4.46 8.25 -4.63
C GLN A 201 -5.89 7.80 -4.29
N GLY A 202 -6.88 8.63 -4.63
CA GLY A 202 -8.29 8.40 -4.32
C GLY A 202 -8.98 9.69 -3.88
N GLN A 203 -9.65 9.68 -2.73
CA GLN A 203 -10.27 10.90 -2.16
C GLN A 203 -9.29 12.08 -2.01
N ALA A 204 -8.01 11.78 -1.76
CA ALA A 204 -6.91 12.72 -1.87
C ALA A 204 -5.79 12.03 -2.65
N SER A 205 -5.11 12.77 -3.52
CA SER A 205 -4.00 12.23 -4.30
C SER A 205 -2.76 13.09 -4.12
N PHE A 206 -1.67 12.51 -3.64
CA PHE A 206 -0.38 13.20 -3.49
C PHE A 206 0.77 12.19 -3.34
N MET A 207 1.98 12.65 -3.58
CA MET A 207 3.24 12.00 -3.19
C MET A 207 4.16 13.05 -2.60
N ILE A 208 4.72 12.79 -1.42
CA ILE A 208 5.60 13.76 -0.74
C ILE A 208 6.78 14.22 -1.64
N PRO A 209 7.34 15.43 -1.43
CA PRO A 209 8.42 15.95 -2.29
C PRO A 209 9.67 15.06 -2.37
N ASP A 210 9.98 14.31 -1.32
CA ASP A 210 11.09 13.35 -1.33
C ASP A 210 10.66 12.07 -0.61
N ASN A 211 10.31 11.05 -1.38
CA ASN A 211 9.81 9.79 -0.84
C ASN A 211 10.86 8.99 -0.07
N ARG A 212 12.14 9.36 -0.14
CA ARG A 212 13.19 8.76 0.70
C ARG A 212 12.95 8.97 2.19
N GLU A 213 12.07 9.91 2.56
CA GLU A 213 11.59 10.02 3.94
C GLU A 213 10.94 8.72 4.44
N ALA A 214 10.32 7.92 3.56
CA ALA A 214 9.71 6.63 3.92
C ALA A 214 10.74 5.62 4.49
N ALA A 215 12.04 5.78 4.20
CA ALA A 215 13.09 4.95 4.79
C ALA A 215 13.45 5.35 6.24
N GLN A 216 13.01 6.51 6.71
CA GLN A 216 13.33 6.99 8.06
C GLN A 216 12.42 6.34 9.12
N PRO A 217 12.92 6.14 10.35
CA PRO A 217 12.09 5.66 11.46
C PRO A 217 10.84 6.52 11.67
N LEU A 218 9.69 5.88 11.89
CA LEU A 218 8.46 6.57 12.24
C LEU A 218 8.50 6.98 13.72
N ILE A 219 8.28 8.26 13.99
CA ILE A 219 8.22 8.80 15.36
C ILE A 219 6.83 8.50 15.93
N ILE A 220 6.78 7.85 17.09
CA ILE A 220 5.53 7.44 17.75
C ILE A 220 5.26 8.36 18.94
N GLU A 221 4.26 9.22 18.82
CA GLU A 221 3.81 10.08 19.91
C GLU A 221 2.62 9.41 20.60
N LYS A 222 2.89 8.63 21.65
CA LYS A 222 1.84 7.86 22.35
C LYS A 222 0.69 8.72 22.89
N GLN A 223 0.97 9.97 23.26
CA GLN A 223 -0.06 10.91 23.72
C GLN A 223 -1.05 11.34 22.64
N SER A 224 -0.75 11.08 21.35
CA SER A 224 -1.58 11.47 20.21
C SER A 224 -2.67 10.44 19.89
N PHE A 225 -2.64 9.26 20.51
CA PHE A 225 -3.75 8.29 20.40
C PHE A 225 -4.99 8.82 21.13
N GLY A 226 -6.05 9.11 20.37
CA GLY A 226 -7.34 9.54 20.89
C GLY A 226 -8.08 8.37 21.57
N ARG A 227 -8.73 8.60 22.70
CA ARG A 227 -9.38 7.51 23.46
C ARG A 227 -10.56 6.86 22.73
N GLU A 228 -11.30 7.63 21.94
CA GLU A 228 -12.56 7.18 21.31
C GLU A 228 -12.63 7.50 19.81
N THR A 229 -11.54 8.05 19.24
CA THR A 229 -11.52 8.55 17.87
C THR A 229 -10.14 8.39 17.24
N CYS A 230 -10.10 8.17 15.92
CA CYS A 230 -8.88 8.42 15.13
C CYS A 230 -8.41 9.87 15.32
N VAL A 231 -7.10 10.06 15.33
CA VAL A 231 -6.46 11.38 15.23
C VAL A 231 -5.70 11.47 13.92
N TRP A 232 -5.99 12.49 13.12
CA TRP A 232 -5.30 12.76 11.86
C TRP A 232 -4.60 14.12 11.96
N ASN A 233 -3.27 14.11 11.98
CA ASN A 233 -2.43 15.31 12.06
C ASN A 233 -1.47 15.37 10.86
N GLY A 234 -1.78 16.23 9.90
CA GLY A 234 -1.01 16.32 8.65
C GLY A 234 -1.04 14.99 7.90
N LYS A 235 0.12 14.37 7.66
CA LYS A 235 0.21 13.05 7.02
C LYS A 235 0.12 11.85 7.98
N THR A 236 0.24 12.12 9.27
CA THR A 236 0.24 11.11 10.33
C THR A 236 -1.18 10.79 10.77
N VAL A 237 -1.49 9.51 10.84
CA VAL A 237 -2.79 9.01 11.28
C VAL A 237 -2.56 8.05 12.44
N TYR A 238 -3.33 8.24 13.50
CA TYR A 238 -3.37 7.40 14.69
C TYR A 238 -4.73 6.71 14.74
N TRP A 239 -4.73 5.39 14.64
CA TRP A 239 -5.91 4.56 14.93
C TRP A 239 -5.71 3.90 16.29
N SER A 240 -6.54 4.27 17.25
CA SER A 240 -6.45 3.76 18.62
C SER A 240 -7.19 2.43 18.76
N VAL A 241 -6.71 1.56 19.63
CA VAL A 241 -7.45 0.34 20.02
C VAL A 241 -8.77 0.76 20.69
N ALA A 242 -9.88 0.25 20.15
CA ALA A 242 -11.23 0.45 20.66
C ALA A 242 -11.62 -0.69 21.62
N ALA A 243 -11.43 -1.92 21.17
CA ALA A 243 -11.74 -3.14 21.90
C ALA A 243 -10.86 -4.29 21.38
N TYR A 244 -10.72 -5.35 22.17
CA TYR A 244 -10.09 -6.58 21.71
C TYR A 244 -10.61 -7.79 22.49
N ASP A 245 -10.54 -8.94 21.84
CA ASP A 245 -10.53 -10.26 22.46
C ASP A 245 -9.28 -11.02 21.97
N GLU A 246 -9.19 -12.33 22.21
CA GLU A 246 -8.00 -13.12 21.83
C GLU A 246 -7.78 -13.24 20.31
N ASP A 247 -8.83 -13.04 19.52
CA ASP A 247 -8.90 -13.29 18.08
C ASP A 247 -9.18 -12.03 17.26
N HIS A 248 -9.64 -10.95 17.89
CA HIS A 248 -10.03 -9.73 17.21
C HIS A 248 -9.51 -8.50 17.94
N ILE A 249 -8.97 -7.55 17.18
CA ILE A 249 -8.64 -6.20 17.66
C ILE A 249 -9.42 -5.19 16.83
N GLU A 250 -10.21 -4.35 17.49
CA GLU A 250 -10.94 -3.25 16.87
C GLU A 250 -10.16 -1.95 17.04
N LEU A 251 -10.12 -1.15 15.98
CA LEU A 251 -9.44 0.12 15.90
C LEU A 251 -10.43 1.24 15.53
N HIS A 252 -10.31 2.38 16.20
CA HIS A 252 -11.01 3.61 15.84
C HIS A 252 -10.42 4.18 14.55
N GLY A 253 -11.10 3.93 13.44
CA GLY A 253 -10.83 4.55 12.15
C GLY A 253 -11.28 6.00 12.10
N CYS A 254 -10.84 6.71 11.07
CA CYS A 254 -11.22 8.10 10.85
C CYS A 254 -12.64 8.18 10.26
N GLN A 255 -13.33 9.31 10.50
CA GLN A 255 -14.70 9.54 10.02
C GLN A 255 -15.73 8.53 10.56
N GLY A 256 -15.50 7.97 11.75
CA GLY A 256 -16.40 7.03 12.41
C GLY A 256 -16.29 5.59 11.89
N ALA A 257 -15.32 5.30 11.01
CA ALA A 257 -15.03 3.93 10.61
C ALA A 257 -14.50 3.11 11.80
N VAL A 258 -14.79 1.81 11.81
CA VAL A 258 -14.18 0.83 12.72
C VAL A 258 -13.45 -0.18 11.85
N TYR A 259 -12.17 -0.38 12.14
CA TYR A 259 -11.38 -1.41 11.48
C TYR A 259 -11.23 -2.59 12.43
N SER A 260 -11.41 -3.80 11.92
CA SER A 260 -11.26 -5.03 12.70
C SER A 260 -10.14 -5.86 12.11
N TRP A 261 -9.14 -6.18 12.92
CA TRP A 261 -8.05 -7.08 12.56
C TRP A 261 -8.25 -8.41 13.26
N SER A 262 -8.32 -9.46 12.47
CA SER A 262 -8.52 -10.82 12.96
C SER A 262 -7.19 -11.55 13.03
N ARG A 263 -7.04 -12.39 14.04
CA ARG A 263 -5.93 -13.32 14.15
C ARG A 263 -5.88 -14.21 12.91
N PRO A 264 -4.72 -14.35 12.25
CA PRO A 264 -4.61 -15.16 11.05
C PRO A 264 -5.01 -16.62 11.30
N ALA A 265 -5.83 -17.17 10.40
CA ALA A 265 -6.20 -18.58 10.44
C ALA A 265 -4.98 -19.49 10.21
N ALA A 266 -5.09 -20.74 10.67
CA ALA A 266 -4.07 -21.73 10.37
C ALA A 266 -4.04 -22.04 8.86
N ARG A 267 -2.94 -21.65 8.19
CA ARG A 267 -2.57 -22.15 6.86
C ARG A 267 -2.29 -23.64 6.91
#